data_AF-A0A0D3HMX5-F1
#
_entry.id   AF-A0A0D3HMX5-F1
#
_cell.length_a   1.000
_cell.length_b   1.000
_cell.length_c   1.000
_cell.angle_alpha   90.00
_cell.angle_beta   90.00
_cell.angle_gamma   90.00
#
_symmetry.space_group_name_H-M   'P 1'
#
loop_
_entity.id
_entity.type
_entity.pdbx_description
1 polymer ?
#
loop_
_entity_poly.entity_id
_entity_poly.type
_entity_poly.pdbx_seq_one_letter_code
_entity_poly.pdbx_strand_id
1 'polypeptide(L)'
;MKIDIMTMSFLSKSLSWIFPDYRFEKLLTEFERTMSMELDFIQEAKNSERTASCFRKNNVVKVPCVFWVDNLNSLRKADISPTKVAKALIELFGEMIFLHGFVHGDPHPGNILVSPQGQGKFSLVLLDHGIYKELDQKFRLDYCQLWKALILLDSQKILELGEHFGVGKYAKYFPVIFTGRTIESKSILGTQMSIEEKMRLKQDLNSLGMDDISSFMESLPPDFLTILRTDGLLRSILGNLGAPRHVRLLTYAKCALYGLEEQPKLQSELAGFLMQINDLRHKIMSRFRRMIQNTS
;
A
#
# COMPACT_ATOMS: atom_id res chain seq x y z
N MET A 1 10.97 5.93 21.18
CA MET A 1 11.86 5.03 21.93
C MET A 1 12.95 5.75 22.73
N LYS A 2 13.92 6.48 22.13
CA LYS A 2 15.01 7.13 22.90
C LYS A 2 14.51 8.14 23.96
N ILE A 3 13.52 8.95 23.61
CA ILE A 3 12.90 9.92 24.54
C ILE A 3 12.13 9.20 25.65
N ASP A 4 11.44 8.11 25.32
CA ASP A 4 10.69 7.31 26.30
C ASP A 4 11.64 6.63 27.28
N ILE A 5 12.74 6.03 26.81
CA ILE A 5 13.79 5.45 27.64
C ILE A 5 14.42 6.51 28.54
N MET A 6 14.70 7.70 28.00
CA MET A 6 15.25 8.82 28.77
C MET A 6 14.30 9.27 29.88
N THR A 7 13.00 9.39 29.57
CA THR A 7 11.96 9.73 30.54
C THR A 7 11.82 8.64 31.61
N MET A 8 11.79 7.37 31.22
CA MET A 8 11.72 6.25 32.16
C MET A 8 13.00 6.13 33.01
N SER A 9 14.17 6.46 32.47
CA SER A 9 15.44 6.50 33.21
C SER A 9 15.46 7.61 34.24
N PHE A 10 14.95 8.78 33.88
CA PHE A 10 14.78 9.89 34.80
C PHE A 10 13.83 9.52 35.95
N LEU A 11 12.64 8.99 35.63
CA LEU A 11 11.66 8.57 36.63
C LEU A 11 12.18 7.44 37.54
N SER A 12 12.88 6.46 36.96
CA SER A 12 13.50 5.35 37.69
C SER A 12 14.53 5.83 38.71
N LYS A 13 15.35 6.82 38.35
CA LYS A 13 16.31 7.46 39.27
C LYS A 13 15.62 8.25 40.37
N SER A 14 14.56 9.00 40.03
CA SER A 14 13.76 9.74 41.02
C SER A 14 13.05 8.81 42.01
N LEU A 15 12.51 7.68 41.53
CA LEU A 15 11.84 6.68 42.38
C LEU A 15 12.82 5.90 43.26
N SER A 16 14.03 5.64 42.78
CA SER A 16 15.08 4.98 43.57
C SER A 16 15.53 5.84 44.78
N TRP A 17 15.32 7.15 44.73
CA TRP A 17 15.52 8.06 45.87
C TRP A 17 14.41 7.95 46.93
N ILE A 18 13.17 7.65 46.51
CA ILE A 18 12.00 7.55 47.39
C ILE A 18 11.81 6.12 47.94
N PHE A 19 12.20 5.09 47.16
CA PHE A 19 12.09 3.67 47.52
C PHE A 19 13.42 2.94 47.26
N PRO A 20 14.42 3.06 48.16
CA PRO A 20 15.78 2.57 47.95
C PRO A 20 15.88 1.03 47.81
N ASP A 21 14.92 0.30 48.37
CA ASP A 21 14.92 -1.17 48.36
C ASP A 21 14.50 -1.76 47.00
N TYR A 22 13.95 -0.95 46.09
CA TYR A 22 13.49 -1.39 44.77
C TYR A 22 14.53 -1.13 43.68
N ARG A 23 14.87 -2.18 42.91
CA ARG A 23 15.88 -2.12 41.83
C ARG A 23 15.30 -1.72 40.48
N PHE A 24 14.72 -0.52 40.38
CA PHE A 24 14.09 -0.03 39.15
C PHE A 24 15.07 0.12 37.97
N GLU A 25 16.35 0.38 38.23
CA GLU A 25 17.36 0.52 37.17
C GLU A 25 17.57 -0.78 36.39
N LYS A 26 17.67 -1.92 37.07
CA LYS A 26 17.87 -3.23 36.40
C LYS A 26 16.67 -3.62 35.55
N LEU A 27 15.46 -3.38 36.07
CA LEU A 27 14.22 -3.62 35.33
C LEU A 27 14.15 -2.76 34.06
N LEU A 28 14.54 -1.48 34.18
CA LEU A 28 14.52 -0.56 33.05
C LEU A 28 15.53 -0.95 31.96
N THR A 29 16.76 -1.33 32.34
CA THR A 29 17.78 -1.78 31.38
C THR A 29 17.32 -3.04 30.64
N GLU A 30 16.67 -3.99 31.34
CA GLU A 30 16.11 -5.17 30.70
C GLU A 30 14.90 -4.85 29.80
N PHE A 31 14.07 -3.90 30.21
CA PHE A 31 12.96 -3.40 29.39
C PHE A 31 13.47 -2.76 28.10
N GLU A 32 14.44 -1.84 28.20
CA GLU A 32 15.08 -1.21 27.04
C GLU A 32 15.70 -2.24 26.10
N ARG A 33 16.45 -3.20 26.65
CA ARG A 33 17.07 -4.28 25.87
C ARG A 33 16.01 -5.12 25.17
N THR A 34 14.95 -5.52 25.88
CA THR A 34 13.88 -6.36 25.32
C THR A 34 13.11 -5.64 24.23
N MET A 35 12.68 -4.40 24.47
CA MET A 35 11.99 -3.57 23.48
C MET A 35 12.86 -3.32 22.24
N SER A 36 14.16 -3.12 22.41
CA SER A 36 15.08 -2.92 21.29
C SER A 36 15.23 -4.19 20.43
N MET A 37 15.19 -5.38 21.03
CA MET A 37 15.22 -6.64 20.29
C MET A 37 13.89 -6.95 19.59
N GLU A 38 12.75 -6.69 20.25
CA GLU A 38 11.41 -6.88 19.67
C GLU A 38 11.17 -5.98 18.46
N LEU A 39 11.81 -4.80 18.41
CA LEU A 39 11.72 -3.88 17.27
C LEU A 39 12.79 -4.14 16.19
N ASP A 40 13.73 -5.06 16.40
CA ASP A 40 14.75 -5.45 15.42
C ASP A 40 14.29 -6.69 14.64
N PHE A 41 13.46 -6.45 13.62
CA PHE A 41 12.95 -7.51 12.76
C PHE A 41 14.05 -8.25 11.97
N ILE A 42 15.20 -7.62 11.71
CA ILE A 42 16.33 -8.32 11.06
C ILE A 42 16.90 -9.36 12.03
N GLN A 43 17.03 -9.01 13.31
CA GLN A 43 17.45 -9.95 14.34
C GLN A 43 16.41 -11.06 14.56
N GLU A 44 15.12 -10.73 14.53
CA GLU A 44 14.04 -11.71 14.60
C GLU A 44 14.12 -12.72 13.45
N ALA A 45 14.30 -12.25 12.21
CA ALA A 45 14.46 -13.12 11.04
C ALA A 45 15.66 -14.08 11.17
N LYS A 46 16.83 -13.57 11.63
CA LYS A 46 18.01 -14.41 11.89
C LYS A 46 17.74 -15.46 12.97
N ASN A 47 17.02 -15.09 14.03
CA ASN A 47 16.62 -16.02 15.09
C ASN A 47 15.68 -17.10 14.55
N SER A 48 14.75 -16.74 13.66
CA SER A 48 13.85 -17.68 12.98
C SER A 48 14.64 -18.69 12.12
N GLU A 49 15.58 -18.23 11.29
CA GLU A 49 16.45 -19.11 10.48
C GLU A 49 17.30 -20.07 11.34
N ARG A 50 17.85 -19.55 12.44
CA ARG A 50 18.60 -20.36 13.41
C ARG A 50 17.70 -21.41 14.05
N THR A 51 16.49 -21.04 14.46
CA THR A 51 15.51 -21.95 15.06
C THR A 51 15.09 -23.04 14.07
N ALA A 52 14.85 -22.67 12.80
CA ALA A 52 14.57 -23.62 11.73
C ALA A 52 15.71 -24.65 11.56
N SER A 53 16.96 -24.21 11.69
CA SER A 53 18.12 -25.09 11.65
C SER A 53 18.19 -26.03 12.86
N CYS A 54 17.93 -25.52 14.07
CA CYS A 54 17.90 -26.31 15.30
C CYS A 54 16.83 -27.41 15.26
N PHE A 55 15.65 -27.12 14.71
CA PHE A 55 14.53 -28.06 14.65
C PHE A 55 14.40 -28.81 13.32
N ARG A 56 15.41 -28.76 12.44
CA ARG A 56 15.35 -29.38 11.10
C ARG A 56 15.00 -30.86 11.07
N LYS A 57 15.32 -31.62 12.13
CA LYS A 57 15.05 -33.06 12.26
C LYS A 57 13.77 -33.38 13.05
N ASN A 58 13.07 -32.37 13.55
CA ASN A 58 11.86 -32.55 14.34
C ASN A 58 10.63 -32.57 13.40
N ASN A 59 9.87 -33.65 13.42
CA ASN A 59 8.70 -33.82 12.54
C ASN A 59 7.44 -33.10 13.05
N VAL A 60 7.47 -32.61 14.30
CA VAL A 60 6.37 -31.89 14.95
C VAL A 60 6.55 -30.38 14.83
N VAL A 61 7.78 -29.89 14.97
CA VAL A 61 8.09 -28.45 14.97
C VAL A 61 8.49 -27.99 13.58
N LYS A 62 7.70 -27.10 12.97
CA LYS A 62 8.04 -26.42 11.72
C LYS A 62 8.20 -24.92 11.97
N VAL A 63 9.35 -24.39 11.60
CA VAL A 63 9.59 -22.96 11.54
C VAL A 63 9.42 -22.52 10.09
N PRO A 64 8.54 -21.55 9.78
CA PRO A 64 8.28 -21.15 8.41
C PRO A 64 9.54 -20.51 7.80
N CYS A 65 9.90 -20.94 6.60
CA CYS A 65 10.89 -20.24 5.79
C CYS A 65 10.20 -19.03 5.19
N VAL A 66 10.70 -17.84 5.52
CA VAL A 66 10.11 -16.56 5.13
C VAL A 66 11.20 -15.63 4.63
N PHE A 67 10.89 -14.89 3.58
CA PHE A 67 11.77 -13.90 2.99
C PHE A 67 11.15 -12.52 3.14
N TRP A 68 11.97 -11.52 3.42
CA TRP A 68 11.55 -10.13 3.35
C TRP A 68 11.13 -9.77 1.93
N VAL A 69 10.01 -9.06 1.81
CA VAL A 69 9.46 -8.64 0.51
C VAL A 69 10.45 -7.79 -0.30
N ASP A 70 11.30 -7.02 0.35
CA ASP A 70 12.30 -6.15 -0.26
C ASP A 70 13.61 -6.88 -0.63
N ASN A 71 13.80 -8.12 -0.17
CA ASN A 71 15.02 -8.90 -0.44
C ASN A 71 14.92 -9.67 -1.76
N LEU A 72 15.13 -8.95 -2.87
CA LEU A 72 15.10 -9.50 -4.23
C LEU A 72 16.02 -10.70 -4.44
N ASN A 73 17.18 -10.73 -3.77
CA ASN A 73 18.15 -11.83 -3.89
C ASN A 73 17.60 -13.12 -3.29
N SER A 74 16.97 -13.04 -2.11
CA SER A 74 16.33 -14.20 -1.47
C SER A 74 15.16 -14.72 -2.30
N LEU A 75 14.32 -13.82 -2.83
CA LEU A 75 13.22 -14.21 -3.71
C LEU A 75 13.71 -14.94 -4.97
N ARG A 76 14.72 -14.39 -5.65
CA ARG A 76 15.29 -15.00 -6.86
C ARG A 76 15.96 -16.36 -6.58
N LYS A 77 16.68 -16.50 -5.47
CA LYS A 77 17.28 -17.77 -5.04
C LYS A 77 16.22 -18.85 -4.76
N ALA A 78 15.02 -18.44 -4.37
CA ALA A 78 13.88 -19.33 -4.13
C ALA A 78 13.01 -19.58 -5.38
N ASP A 79 13.44 -19.17 -6.59
CA ASP A 79 12.62 -19.21 -7.83
C ASP A 79 11.29 -18.43 -7.72
N ILE A 80 11.25 -17.41 -6.85
CA ILE A 80 10.08 -16.53 -6.68
C ILE A 80 10.30 -15.26 -7.50
N SER A 81 9.37 -15.00 -8.41
CA SER A 81 9.39 -13.80 -9.25
C SER A 81 8.96 -12.57 -8.45
N PRO A 82 9.81 -11.53 -8.30
CA PRO A 82 9.46 -10.29 -7.59
C PRO A 82 8.22 -9.59 -8.16
N THR A 83 8.02 -9.64 -9.48
CA THR A 83 6.85 -9.03 -10.12
C THR A 83 5.56 -9.79 -9.82
N LYS A 84 5.62 -11.12 -9.59
CA LYS A 84 4.46 -11.89 -9.11
C LYS A 84 4.12 -11.56 -7.66
N VAL A 85 5.14 -11.41 -6.81
CA VAL A 85 4.96 -10.94 -5.41
C VAL A 85 4.31 -9.57 -5.40
N ALA A 86 4.78 -8.64 -6.24
CA ALA A 86 4.20 -7.31 -6.38
C ALA A 86 2.73 -7.34 -6.79
N LYS A 87 2.37 -8.21 -7.76
CA LYS A 87 0.99 -8.40 -8.19
C LYS A 87 0.11 -8.95 -7.05
N ALA A 88 0.58 -9.97 -6.34
CA ALA A 88 -0.16 -10.54 -5.21
C ALA A 88 -0.35 -9.52 -4.07
N LEU A 89 0.66 -8.69 -3.79
CA LEU A 89 0.56 -7.64 -2.77
C LEU A 89 -0.48 -6.60 -3.14
N ILE A 90 -0.48 -6.15 -4.39
CA ILE A 90 -1.43 -5.12 -4.78
C ILE A 90 -2.86 -5.65 -4.93
N GLU A 91 -3.02 -6.94 -5.22
CA GLU A 91 -4.30 -7.64 -5.15
C GLU A 91 -4.78 -7.72 -3.70
N LEU A 92 -3.94 -8.20 -2.77
CA LEU A 92 -4.24 -8.28 -1.33
C LEU A 92 -4.72 -6.93 -0.74
N PHE A 93 -3.94 -5.87 -0.93
CA PHE A 93 -4.29 -4.56 -0.41
C PHE A 93 -5.44 -3.90 -1.18
N GLY A 94 -5.59 -4.20 -2.47
CA GLY A 94 -6.77 -3.83 -3.24
C GLY A 94 -8.04 -4.44 -2.66
N GLU A 95 -8.03 -5.73 -2.34
CA GLU A 95 -9.19 -6.40 -1.72
C GLU A 95 -9.52 -5.83 -0.33
N MET A 96 -8.50 -5.61 0.50
CA MET A 96 -8.66 -4.95 1.82
C MET A 96 -9.37 -3.60 1.71
N ILE A 97 -9.01 -2.77 0.73
CA ILE A 97 -9.57 -1.42 0.55
C ILE A 97 -10.95 -1.47 -0.11
N PHE A 98 -11.07 -2.13 -1.26
CA PHE A 98 -12.24 -1.99 -2.14
C PHE A 98 -13.36 -2.99 -1.84
N LEU A 99 -13.02 -4.20 -1.41
CA LEU A 99 -14.00 -5.26 -1.16
C LEU A 99 -14.35 -5.32 0.32
N HIS A 100 -13.35 -5.49 1.18
CA HIS A 100 -13.59 -5.74 2.59
C HIS A 100 -13.82 -4.45 3.40
N GLY A 101 -13.14 -3.35 3.04
CA GLY A 101 -13.13 -2.15 3.86
C GLY A 101 -12.41 -2.34 5.20
N PHE A 102 -11.52 -3.34 5.29
CA PHE A 102 -10.72 -3.63 6.47
C PHE A 102 -9.24 -3.52 6.10
N VAL A 103 -8.66 -2.35 6.35
CA VAL A 103 -7.37 -1.95 5.81
C VAL A 103 -6.28 -2.06 6.86
N HIS A 104 -5.21 -2.77 6.50
CA HIS A 104 -3.99 -2.79 7.30
C HIS A 104 -3.32 -1.40 7.24
N GLY A 105 -3.18 -0.76 8.39
CA GLY A 105 -2.78 0.65 8.51
C GLY A 105 -1.28 0.92 8.42
N ASP A 106 -0.44 -0.12 8.53
CA ASP A 106 1.00 -0.01 8.37
C ASP A 106 1.63 -1.15 7.53
N PRO A 107 1.47 -1.13 6.20
CA PRO A 107 2.03 -2.15 5.30
C PRO A 107 3.53 -1.94 5.05
N HIS A 108 4.31 -1.68 6.10
CA HIS A 108 5.75 -1.55 5.98
C HIS A 108 6.35 -2.86 5.44
N PRO A 109 7.44 -2.82 4.64
CA PRO A 109 8.12 -4.05 4.17
C PRO A 109 8.47 -5.03 5.30
N GLY A 110 8.74 -4.51 6.50
CA GLY A 110 9.00 -5.26 7.73
C GLY A 110 7.80 -6.06 8.29
N ASN A 111 6.60 -5.79 7.81
CA ASN A 111 5.38 -6.51 8.21
C ASN A 111 4.91 -7.49 7.12
N ILE A 112 5.68 -7.64 6.05
CA ILE A 112 5.27 -8.41 4.87
C ILE A 112 6.39 -9.38 4.50
N LEU A 113 6.07 -10.65 4.70
CA LEU A 113 6.95 -11.76 4.39
C LEU A 113 6.42 -12.57 3.20
N VAL A 114 7.35 -13.22 2.52
CA VAL A 114 7.07 -14.13 1.40
C VAL A 114 7.56 -15.51 1.79
N SER A 115 6.65 -16.48 1.90
CA SER A 115 7.02 -17.87 2.10
C SER A 115 7.08 -18.60 0.75
N PRO A 116 8.09 -19.44 0.48
CA PRO A 116 8.08 -20.31 -0.70
C PRO A 116 7.06 -21.45 -0.59
N GLN A 117 6.39 -21.58 0.56
CA GLN A 117 5.37 -22.60 0.79
C GLN A 117 4.01 -22.03 0.37
N GLY A 118 3.43 -22.54 -0.72
CA GLY A 118 2.13 -22.09 -1.21
C GLY A 118 1.67 -22.84 -2.46
N GLN A 119 0.34 -22.97 -2.64
CA GLN A 119 -0.26 -23.69 -3.78
C GLN A 119 0.14 -23.10 -5.16
N GLY A 120 0.62 -21.85 -5.20
CA GLY A 120 1.03 -21.11 -6.41
C GLY A 120 2.51 -20.75 -6.53
N LYS A 121 3.41 -21.46 -5.83
CA LYS A 121 4.88 -21.22 -5.65
C LYS A 121 5.29 -20.35 -4.46
N PHE A 122 4.41 -19.49 -3.95
CA PHE A 122 4.67 -18.71 -2.73
C PHE A 122 3.37 -18.33 -2.02
N SER A 123 3.47 -17.91 -0.77
CA SER A 123 2.39 -17.27 0.00
C SER A 123 2.88 -15.95 0.58
N LEU A 124 1.99 -14.95 0.66
CA LEU A 124 2.24 -13.74 1.43
C LEU A 124 1.88 -14.01 2.89
N VAL A 125 2.73 -13.55 3.80
CA VAL A 125 2.52 -13.64 5.25
C VAL A 125 2.53 -12.21 5.77
N LEU A 126 1.38 -11.77 6.26
CA LEU A 126 1.27 -10.50 6.96
C LEU A 126 1.65 -10.70 8.42
N LEU A 127 2.47 -9.80 8.94
CA LEU A 127 2.82 -9.67 10.34
C LEU A 127 2.22 -8.37 10.88
N ASP A 128 2.33 -8.18 12.19
CA ASP A 128 1.87 -6.99 12.91
C ASP A 128 0.43 -6.58 12.57
N HIS A 129 -0.49 -7.22 13.28
CA HIS A 129 -1.90 -6.91 13.17
C HIS A 129 -2.37 -5.81 14.15
N GLY A 130 -1.45 -4.99 14.65
CA GLY A 130 -1.75 -3.98 15.67
C GLY A 130 -2.53 -2.76 15.15
N ILE A 131 -2.42 -2.45 13.85
CA ILE A 131 -3.03 -1.25 13.26
C ILE A 131 -3.92 -1.65 12.09
N TYR A 132 -5.23 -1.64 12.34
CA TYR A 132 -6.26 -1.78 11.33
C TYR A 132 -7.23 -0.61 11.35
N LYS A 133 -7.80 -0.34 10.18
CA LYS A 133 -8.86 0.64 10.01
C LYS A 133 -10.02 0.00 9.27
N GLU A 134 -11.18 0.02 9.91
CA GLU A 134 -12.46 -0.25 9.25
C GLU A 134 -12.91 1.03 8.54
N LEU A 135 -13.21 0.90 7.25
CA LEU A 135 -13.79 1.93 6.41
C LEU A 135 -15.31 1.87 6.53
N ASP A 136 -15.94 3.04 6.68
CA ASP A 136 -17.39 3.11 6.56
C ASP A 136 -17.86 2.59 5.19
N GLN A 137 -18.98 1.88 5.17
CA GLN A 137 -19.49 1.24 3.96
C GLN A 137 -19.80 2.27 2.85
N LYS A 138 -20.37 3.43 3.20
CA LYS A 138 -20.67 4.49 2.24
C LYS A 138 -19.36 5.06 1.70
N PHE A 139 -18.41 5.36 2.57
CA PHE A 139 -17.08 5.82 2.18
C PHE A 139 -16.39 4.84 1.21
N ARG A 140 -16.39 3.53 1.52
CA ARG A 140 -15.80 2.49 0.66
C ARG A 140 -16.42 2.48 -0.73
N LEU A 141 -17.75 2.55 -0.82
CA LEU A 141 -18.46 2.57 -2.10
C LEU A 141 -18.19 3.83 -2.91
N ASP A 142 -18.19 5.00 -2.26
CA ASP A 142 -17.81 6.27 -2.89
C ASP A 142 -16.37 6.22 -3.40
N TYR A 143 -15.46 5.58 -2.65
CA TYR A 143 -14.07 5.39 -3.06
C TYR A 143 -13.95 4.45 -4.28
N CYS A 144 -14.77 3.39 -4.35
CA CYS A 144 -14.86 2.54 -5.54
C CYS A 144 -15.39 3.32 -6.76
N GLN A 145 -16.42 4.15 -6.57
CA GLN A 145 -16.94 5.03 -7.62
C GLN A 145 -15.89 6.05 -8.09
N LEU A 146 -15.08 6.58 -7.16
CA LEU A 146 -13.98 7.48 -7.49
C LEU A 146 -12.98 6.78 -8.40
N TRP A 147 -12.59 5.55 -8.06
CA TRP A 147 -11.69 4.78 -8.93
C TRP A 147 -12.29 4.49 -10.30
N LYS A 148 -13.58 4.12 -10.37
CA LYS A 148 -14.32 3.98 -11.65
C LYS A 148 -14.26 5.27 -12.48
N ALA A 149 -14.60 6.41 -11.88
CA ALA A 149 -14.59 7.72 -12.52
C ALA A 149 -13.19 8.13 -12.99
N LEU A 150 -12.17 7.88 -12.16
CA LEU A 150 -10.78 8.08 -12.52
C LEU A 150 -10.46 7.32 -13.81
N ILE A 151 -10.68 6.00 -13.85
CA ILE A 151 -10.34 5.17 -15.02
C ILE A 151 -11.06 5.64 -16.27
N LEU A 152 -12.35 5.97 -16.15
CA LEU A 152 -13.20 6.45 -17.23
C LEU A 152 -12.90 7.89 -17.66
N LEU A 153 -12.02 8.59 -16.94
CA LEU A 153 -11.75 10.02 -17.15
C LEU A 153 -13.02 10.88 -17.02
N ASP A 154 -13.92 10.47 -16.13
CA ASP A 154 -15.18 11.17 -15.85
C ASP A 154 -14.93 12.32 -14.86
N SER A 155 -14.52 13.46 -15.41
CA SER A 155 -14.21 14.68 -14.64
C SER A 155 -15.41 15.16 -13.81
N GLN A 156 -16.63 15.04 -14.35
CA GLN A 156 -17.84 15.48 -13.65
C GLN A 156 -18.09 14.63 -12.41
N LYS A 157 -17.98 13.30 -12.55
CA LYS A 157 -18.17 12.38 -11.43
C LYS A 157 -17.06 12.51 -10.37
N ILE A 158 -15.82 12.79 -10.79
CA ILE A 158 -14.71 13.06 -9.86
C ILE A 158 -15.02 14.28 -8.98
N LEU A 159 -15.55 15.36 -9.57
CA LEU A 159 -15.90 16.57 -8.82
C LEU A 159 -17.10 16.34 -7.90
N GLU A 160 -18.14 15.62 -8.37
CA GLU A 160 -19.30 15.23 -7.55
C GLU A 160 -18.87 14.42 -6.31
N LEU A 161 -18.01 13.41 -6.50
CA LEU A 161 -17.46 12.62 -5.39
C LEU A 161 -16.55 13.47 -4.49
N GLY A 162 -15.86 14.45 -5.07
CA GLY A 162 -15.14 15.49 -4.33
C GLY A 162 -15.98 16.20 -3.29
N GLU A 163 -17.20 16.59 -3.67
CA GLU A 163 -18.18 17.19 -2.74
C GLU A 163 -18.65 16.18 -1.69
N HIS A 164 -18.89 14.92 -2.08
CA HIS A 164 -19.27 13.86 -1.12
C HIS A 164 -18.19 13.60 -0.06
N PHE A 165 -16.92 13.72 -0.44
CA PHE A 165 -15.79 13.61 0.49
C PHE A 165 -15.49 14.90 1.26
N GLY A 166 -16.18 16.00 0.97
CA GLY A 166 -15.96 17.31 1.61
C GLY A 166 -14.75 18.08 1.07
N VAL A 167 -14.11 17.60 0.01
CA VAL A 167 -12.87 18.16 -0.57
C VAL A 167 -13.14 19.28 -1.58
N GLY A 168 -14.37 19.35 -2.10
CA GLY A 168 -14.87 20.43 -2.94
C GLY A 168 -13.98 20.74 -4.15
N LYS A 169 -13.61 22.02 -4.30
CA LYS A 169 -12.79 22.51 -5.44
C LYS A 169 -11.45 21.79 -5.60
N TYR A 170 -10.90 21.18 -4.54
CA TYR A 170 -9.61 20.49 -4.59
C TYR A 170 -9.71 19.08 -5.18
N ALA A 171 -10.91 18.55 -5.40
CA ALA A 171 -11.12 17.24 -6.01
C ALA A 171 -10.52 17.13 -7.43
N LYS A 172 -10.30 18.27 -8.10
CA LYS A 172 -9.56 18.33 -9.37
C LYS A 172 -8.14 17.73 -9.29
N TYR A 173 -7.57 17.60 -8.09
CA TYR A 173 -6.24 17.03 -7.86
C TYR A 173 -6.25 15.52 -7.60
N PHE A 174 -7.40 14.88 -7.35
CA PHE A 174 -7.48 13.43 -7.17
C PHE A 174 -6.85 12.62 -8.32
N PRO A 175 -7.07 12.96 -9.60
CA PRO A 175 -6.40 12.29 -10.71
C PRO A 175 -4.88 12.32 -10.60
N VAL A 176 -4.31 13.42 -10.13
CA VAL A 176 -2.87 13.59 -9.95
C VAL A 176 -2.38 12.73 -8.78
N ILE A 177 -3.08 12.76 -7.65
CA ILE A 177 -2.70 12.04 -6.43
C ILE A 177 -2.72 10.51 -6.64
N PHE A 178 -3.79 9.99 -7.26
CA PHE A 178 -3.98 8.54 -7.40
C PHE A 178 -3.36 7.98 -8.68
N THR A 179 -3.54 8.68 -9.79
CA THR A 179 -3.19 8.19 -11.13
C THR A 179 -2.06 8.99 -11.79
N GLY A 180 -1.56 10.07 -11.17
CA GLY A 180 -0.50 10.97 -11.66
C GLY A 180 -0.70 11.40 -13.10
N ARG A 181 -1.93 11.82 -13.38
CA ARG A 181 -2.34 12.54 -14.58
C ARG A 181 -3.28 13.67 -14.16
N THR A 182 -3.41 14.69 -14.99
CA THR A 182 -4.37 15.77 -14.74
C THR A 182 -5.80 15.32 -15.02
N ILE A 183 -6.77 16.06 -14.48
CA ILE A 183 -8.21 15.80 -14.71
C ILE A 183 -8.62 15.92 -16.19
N GLU A 184 -7.85 16.68 -16.98
CA GLU A 184 -8.06 16.91 -18.42
C GLU A 184 -7.29 15.91 -19.30
N SER A 185 -6.47 15.03 -18.71
CA SER A 185 -5.59 14.17 -19.50
C SER A 185 -6.38 13.17 -20.31
N LYS A 186 -6.08 13.08 -21.61
CA LYS A 186 -6.63 12.08 -22.55
C LYS A 186 -5.71 10.87 -22.72
N SER A 187 -4.65 10.79 -21.93
CA SER A 187 -3.63 9.75 -22.02
C SER A 187 -4.11 8.41 -21.44
N ILE A 188 -3.55 7.31 -21.94
CA ILE A 188 -3.88 5.95 -21.49
C ILE A 188 -3.44 5.79 -20.02
N LEU A 189 -4.26 5.13 -19.21
CA LEU A 189 -3.94 4.89 -17.79
C LEU A 189 -2.57 4.23 -17.62
N GLY A 190 -1.69 4.87 -16.84
CA GLY A 190 -0.35 4.38 -16.56
C GLY A 190 0.75 4.88 -17.50
N THR A 191 0.43 5.66 -18.54
CA THR A 191 1.44 6.39 -19.32
C THR A 191 1.95 7.62 -18.55
N GLN A 192 3.14 8.10 -18.90
CA GLN A 192 3.64 9.36 -18.35
C GLN A 192 2.87 10.55 -18.94
N MET A 193 2.67 11.59 -18.13
CA MET A 193 2.16 12.88 -18.60
C MET A 193 3.11 13.50 -19.65
N SER A 194 2.53 14.20 -20.62
CA SER A 194 3.30 14.99 -21.58
C SER A 194 4.05 16.12 -20.87
N ILE A 195 5.08 16.68 -21.52
CA ILE A 195 5.84 17.80 -20.97
C ILE A 195 4.92 19.01 -20.73
N GLU A 196 4.02 19.28 -21.68
CA GLU A 196 3.04 20.38 -21.61
C GLU A 196 2.02 20.17 -20.47
N GLU A 197 1.52 18.95 -20.28
CA GLU A 197 0.66 18.61 -19.14
C GLU A 197 1.38 18.83 -17.81
N LYS A 198 2.65 18.38 -17.70
CA LYS A 198 3.47 18.59 -16.50
C LYS A 198 3.71 20.08 -16.22
N MET A 199 3.98 20.88 -17.25
CA MET A 199 4.21 22.32 -17.10
C MET A 199 2.96 23.04 -16.61
N ARG A 200 1.78 22.74 -17.18
CA ARG A 200 0.50 23.31 -16.75
C ARG A 200 0.16 22.91 -15.31
N LEU A 201 0.34 21.63 -14.96
CA LEU A 201 0.16 21.16 -13.59
C LEU A 201 1.09 21.89 -12.62
N LYS A 202 2.36 22.08 -12.98
CA LYS A 202 3.32 22.80 -12.14
C LYS A 202 2.89 24.26 -11.93
N GLN A 203 2.38 24.94 -12.96
CA GLN A 203 1.85 26.29 -12.84
C GLN A 203 0.64 26.35 -11.90
N ASP A 204 -0.33 25.43 -12.06
CA ASP A 204 -1.51 25.35 -11.20
C ASP A 204 -1.11 25.07 -9.73
N LEU A 205 -0.19 24.13 -9.49
CA LEU A 205 0.30 23.82 -8.14
C LEU A 205 1.09 24.98 -7.50
N ASN A 206 1.86 25.73 -8.30
CA ASN A 206 2.58 26.91 -7.82
C ASN A 206 1.64 28.06 -7.41
N SER A 207 0.39 28.05 -7.87
CA SER A 207 -0.62 29.02 -7.47
C SER A 207 -1.27 28.70 -6.12
N LEU A 208 -1.09 27.47 -5.61
CA LEU A 208 -1.63 27.07 -4.31
C LEU A 208 -0.78 27.66 -3.18
N GLY A 209 -1.44 28.37 -2.27
CA GLY A 209 -0.83 28.84 -1.04
C GLY A 209 -0.79 27.77 0.06
N MET A 210 -0.15 28.08 1.18
CA MET A 210 -0.19 27.21 2.37
C MET A 210 -1.61 27.05 2.91
N ASP A 211 -2.44 28.08 2.83
CA ASP A 211 -3.84 28.03 3.25
C ASP A 211 -4.66 27.04 2.41
N ASP A 212 -4.40 26.96 1.10
CA ASP A 212 -5.05 25.97 0.23
C ASP A 212 -4.64 24.54 0.59
N ILE A 213 -3.35 24.33 0.91
CA ILE A 213 -2.85 23.03 1.33
C ILE A 213 -3.47 22.64 2.67
N SER A 214 -3.54 23.56 3.64
CA SER A 214 -4.16 23.30 4.93
C SER A 214 -5.64 22.96 4.77
N SER A 215 -6.38 23.75 3.99
CA SER A 215 -7.80 23.52 3.72
C SER A 215 -8.05 22.18 3.03
N PHE A 216 -7.20 21.79 2.07
CA PHE A 216 -7.25 20.48 1.45
C PHE A 216 -7.01 19.35 2.46
N MET A 217 -5.99 19.48 3.32
CA MET A 217 -5.67 18.45 4.30
C MET A 217 -6.73 18.32 5.40
N GLU A 218 -7.32 19.43 5.84
CA GLU A 218 -8.39 19.46 6.84
C GLU A 218 -9.73 18.91 6.30
N SER A 219 -9.97 19.07 5.00
CA SER A 219 -11.18 18.55 4.35
C SER A 219 -11.13 17.06 4.03
N LEU A 220 -9.93 16.45 3.98
CA LEU A 220 -9.80 15.03 3.68
C LEU A 220 -10.39 14.17 4.81
N PRO A 221 -11.27 13.20 4.48
CA PRO A 221 -11.75 12.25 5.46
C PRO A 221 -10.58 11.50 6.13
N PRO A 222 -10.64 11.18 7.44
CA PRO A 222 -9.58 10.42 8.12
C PRO A 222 -9.24 9.09 7.42
N ASP A 223 -10.26 8.47 6.82
CA ASP A 223 -10.15 7.23 6.06
C ASP A 223 -9.28 7.39 4.80
N PHE A 224 -9.32 8.57 4.15
CA PHE A 224 -8.43 8.90 3.03
C PHE A 224 -6.96 8.90 3.44
N LEU A 225 -6.64 9.43 4.62
CA LEU A 225 -5.25 9.52 5.08
C LEU A 225 -4.64 8.13 5.29
N THR A 226 -5.42 7.20 5.84
CA THR A 226 -5.02 5.79 5.96
C THR A 226 -4.76 5.19 4.59
N ILE A 227 -5.70 5.34 3.64
CA ILE A 227 -5.52 4.80 2.28
C ILE A 227 -4.32 5.43 1.57
N LEU A 228 -4.12 6.74 1.67
CA LEU A 228 -3.02 7.46 1.05
C LEU A 228 -1.66 7.00 1.60
N ARG A 229 -1.57 6.78 2.92
CA ARG A 229 -0.37 6.23 3.57
C ARG A 229 -0.09 4.82 3.07
N THR A 230 -1.08 3.92 3.14
CA THR A 230 -0.98 2.53 2.66
C THR A 230 -0.56 2.47 1.19
N ASP A 231 -1.21 3.26 0.32
CA ASP A 231 -0.88 3.36 -1.10
C ASP A 231 0.50 3.97 -1.36
N GLY A 232 0.96 4.91 -0.52
CA GLY A 232 2.32 5.46 -0.53
C GLY A 232 3.39 4.39 -0.29
N LEU A 233 3.24 3.63 0.78
CA LEU A 233 4.15 2.53 1.14
C LEU A 233 4.12 1.42 0.08
N LEU A 234 2.94 1.05 -0.41
CA LEU A 234 2.81 0.08 -1.50
C LEU A 234 3.50 0.54 -2.77
N ARG A 235 3.37 1.80 -3.18
CA ARG A 235 4.12 2.34 -4.34
C ARG A 235 5.62 2.13 -4.20
N SER A 236 6.17 2.36 -3.01
CA SER A 236 7.59 2.14 -2.72
C SER A 236 7.97 0.66 -2.88
N ILE A 237 7.22 -0.24 -2.24
CA ILE A 237 7.45 -1.70 -2.31
C ILE A 237 7.36 -2.20 -3.76
N LEU A 238 6.31 -1.81 -4.48
CA LEU A 238 6.11 -2.22 -5.87
C LEU A 238 7.22 -1.71 -6.79
N GLY A 239 7.70 -0.48 -6.56
CA GLY A 239 8.85 0.09 -7.26
C GLY A 239 10.12 -0.74 -7.05
N ASN A 240 10.41 -1.12 -5.80
CA ASN A 240 11.56 -1.97 -5.45
C ASN A 240 11.44 -3.38 -6.05
N LEU A 241 10.23 -3.92 -6.14
CA LEU A 241 9.95 -5.20 -6.81
C LEU A 241 9.98 -5.13 -8.35
N GLY A 242 10.19 -3.94 -8.92
CA GLY A 242 10.25 -3.71 -10.37
C GLY A 242 8.89 -3.80 -11.07
N ALA A 243 7.79 -3.65 -10.33
CA ALA A 243 6.46 -3.68 -10.91
C ALA A 243 6.12 -2.36 -11.61
N PRO A 244 5.68 -2.38 -12.87
CA PRO A 244 5.35 -1.16 -13.58
C PRO A 244 4.06 -0.54 -13.02
N ARG A 245 3.99 0.79 -13.05
CA ARG A 245 2.90 1.60 -12.48
C ARG A 245 1.49 1.14 -12.86
N HIS A 246 1.30 0.72 -14.11
CA HIS A 246 -0.01 0.30 -14.63
C HIS A 246 -0.56 -0.95 -13.92
N VAL A 247 0.30 -1.82 -13.37
CA VAL A 247 -0.14 -3.03 -12.64
C VAL A 247 -0.99 -2.63 -11.45
N ARG A 248 -0.54 -1.64 -10.67
CA ARG A 248 -1.32 -1.12 -9.54
C ARG A 248 -2.62 -0.50 -9.99
N LEU A 249 -2.56 0.41 -10.97
CA LEU A 249 -3.73 1.16 -11.41
C LEU A 249 -4.82 0.23 -11.96
N LEU A 250 -4.43 -0.78 -12.74
CA LEU A 250 -5.36 -1.79 -13.27
C LEU A 250 -5.88 -2.74 -12.18
N THR A 251 -5.08 -3.06 -11.17
CA THR A 251 -5.53 -3.91 -10.07
C THR A 251 -6.53 -3.19 -9.18
N TYR A 252 -6.25 -1.94 -8.80
CA TYR A 252 -7.20 -1.11 -8.05
C TYR A 252 -8.47 -0.85 -8.84
N ALA A 253 -8.36 -0.61 -10.15
CA ALA A 253 -9.51 -0.55 -11.04
C ALA A 253 -10.38 -1.80 -10.95
N LYS A 254 -9.76 -2.97 -11.09
CA LYS A 254 -10.45 -4.26 -11.01
C LYS A 254 -11.11 -4.46 -9.64
N CYS A 255 -10.41 -4.18 -8.55
CA CYS A 255 -10.94 -4.33 -7.20
C CYS A 255 -12.09 -3.35 -6.93
N ALA A 256 -11.96 -2.10 -7.36
CA ALA A 256 -13.02 -1.10 -7.24
C ALA A 256 -14.30 -1.54 -7.95
N LEU A 257 -14.19 -2.11 -9.15
CA LEU A 257 -15.34 -2.65 -9.87
C LEU A 257 -15.98 -3.82 -9.13
N TYR A 258 -15.20 -4.77 -8.63
CA TYR A 258 -15.73 -5.87 -7.82
C TYR A 258 -16.40 -5.39 -6.53
N GLY A 259 -15.81 -4.40 -5.86
CA GLY A 259 -16.41 -3.77 -4.68
C GLY A 259 -17.75 -3.09 -4.97
N LEU A 260 -17.99 -2.67 -6.22
CA LEU A 260 -19.30 -2.19 -6.69
C LEU A 260 -20.26 -3.34 -7.09
N GLU A 261 -19.73 -4.46 -7.59
CA GLU A 261 -20.50 -5.64 -8.04
C GLU A 261 -21.13 -6.46 -6.90
N GLU A 262 -20.60 -6.40 -5.69
CA GLU A 262 -21.25 -7.01 -4.50
C GLU A 262 -22.63 -6.41 -4.20
N GLN A 263 -23.08 -5.40 -4.98
CA GLN A 263 -24.46 -4.95 -5.09
C GLN A 263 -25.19 -5.69 -6.24
N PRO A 264 -26.27 -6.46 -5.97
CA PRO A 264 -26.93 -7.36 -6.95
C PRO A 264 -27.57 -6.68 -8.19
N LYS A 265 -27.51 -5.34 -8.33
CA LYS A 265 -28.17 -4.59 -9.42
C LYS A 265 -27.31 -4.34 -10.67
N LEU A 266 -26.01 -4.64 -10.68
CA LEU A 266 -25.09 -4.12 -11.72
C LEU A 266 -24.33 -5.16 -12.56
N GLN A 267 -24.84 -6.38 -12.73
CA GLN A 267 -24.16 -7.44 -13.51
C GLN A 267 -24.17 -7.21 -15.04
N SER A 268 -25.09 -6.40 -15.58
CA SER A 268 -25.26 -6.22 -17.03
C SER A 268 -24.30 -5.22 -17.68
N GLU A 269 -23.81 -4.22 -16.94
CA GLU A 269 -22.94 -3.16 -17.50
C GLU A 269 -21.45 -3.56 -17.55
N LEU A 270 -21.04 -4.53 -16.72
CA LEU A 270 -19.63 -4.90 -16.53
C LEU A 270 -19.06 -5.84 -17.60
N ALA A 271 -19.90 -6.62 -18.29
CA ALA A 271 -19.46 -7.44 -19.42
C ALA A 271 -18.83 -6.60 -20.55
N GLY A 272 -19.43 -5.44 -20.86
CA GLY A 272 -18.90 -4.50 -21.85
C GLY A 272 -17.61 -3.81 -21.40
N PHE A 273 -17.50 -3.51 -20.10
CA PHE A 273 -16.34 -2.79 -19.55
C PHE A 273 -15.12 -3.69 -19.32
N LEU A 274 -15.31 -4.93 -18.87
CA LEU A 274 -14.25 -5.94 -18.79
C LEU A 274 -13.69 -6.29 -20.17
N MET A 275 -14.54 -6.26 -21.22
CA MET A 275 -14.06 -6.30 -22.61
C MET A 275 -13.20 -5.08 -22.95
N GLN A 276 -13.59 -3.86 -22.58
CA GLN A 276 -12.77 -2.66 -22.81
C GLN A 276 -11.43 -2.68 -22.05
N ILE A 277 -11.38 -3.18 -20.81
CA ILE A 277 -10.12 -3.34 -20.07
C ILE A 277 -9.22 -4.39 -20.73
N ASN A 278 -9.79 -5.50 -21.20
CA ASN A 278 -9.05 -6.51 -21.97
C ASN A 278 -8.58 -5.98 -23.33
N ASP A 279 -9.37 -5.15 -23.99
CA ASP A 279 -9.03 -4.49 -25.25
C ASP A 279 -7.93 -3.43 -25.06
N LEU A 280 -7.96 -2.70 -23.93
CA LEU A 280 -6.89 -1.80 -23.52
C LEU A 280 -5.60 -2.57 -23.22
N ARG A 281 -5.70 -3.72 -22.54
CA ARG A 281 -4.58 -4.65 -22.31
C ARG A 281 -3.99 -5.15 -23.64
N HIS A 282 -4.83 -5.49 -24.61
CA HIS A 282 -4.41 -5.90 -25.95
C HIS A 282 -3.76 -4.76 -26.76
N LYS A 283 -4.31 -3.55 -26.71
CA LYS A 283 -3.75 -2.35 -27.36
C LYS A 283 -2.39 -1.95 -26.80
N ILE A 284 -2.21 -2.04 -25.48
CA ILE A 284 -0.92 -1.80 -24.82
C ILE A 284 0.11 -2.87 -25.22
N MET A 285 -0.27 -4.15 -25.18
CA MET A 285 0.65 -5.27 -25.52
C MET A 285 1.03 -5.31 -27.01
N SER A 286 0.12 -4.95 -27.90
CA SER A 286 0.39 -4.88 -29.36
C SER A 286 1.33 -3.72 -29.73
N ARG A 287 1.20 -2.55 -29.07
CA ARG A 287 2.16 -1.45 -29.21
C ARG A 287 3.54 -1.80 -28.64
N PHE A 288 3.59 -2.55 -27.54
CA PHE A 288 4.85 -3.03 -26.97
C PHE A 288 5.60 -3.98 -27.92
N ARG A 289 4.89 -4.90 -28.59
CA ARG A 289 5.47 -5.75 -29.64
C ARG A 289 6.00 -4.97 -30.85
N ARG A 290 5.28 -3.93 -31.31
CA ARG A 290 5.74 -3.07 -32.41
C ARG A 290 6.98 -2.24 -32.04
N MET A 291 7.11 -1.81 -30.79
CA MET A 291 8.32 -1.11 -30.33
C MET A 291 9.54 -2.03 -30.33
N ILE A 292 9.40 -3.28 -29.90
CA ILE A 292 10.50 -4.26 -29.88
C ILE A 292 10.95 -4.63 -31.30
N GLN A 293 10.03 -4.67 -32.27
CA GLN A 293 10.33 -4.97 -33.68
C GLN A 293 10.98 -3.80 -34.45
N ASN A 294 10.86 -2.55 -33.98
CA ASN A 294 11.45 -1.37 -34.62
C ASN A 294 12.83 -0.99 -34.05
N THR A 295 13.35 -1.77 -33.10
CA THR A 295 14.71 -1.62 -32.52
C THR A 295 15.63 -2.80 -32.87
N SER A 296 15.27 -3.58 -33.90
CA SER A 296 16.09 -4.65 -34.49
C SER A 296 16.58 -4.25 -35.87
#